data_AF-A0A1J5AP74-F1
#
_entry.id   AF-A0A1J5AP74-F1
#
_cell.length_a   1.000
_cell.length_b   1.000
_cell.length_c   1.000
_cell.angle_alpha   90.00
_cell.angle_beta   90.00
_cell.angle_gamma   90.00
#
_symmetry.space_group_name_H-M   'P 1'
#
loop_
_entity.id
_entity.type
_entity.pdbx_description
1 polymer ?
#
loop_
_entity_poly.entity_id
_entity_poly.type
_entity_poly.pdbx_seq_one_letter_code
_entity_poly.pdbx_strand_id
1 'polypeptide(L)'
;MEILTQIQNCEQLKLIYRQLAMKYHPDKGGDAQMFIKLNSEYKELFRHFELIAKGLENVRVGDIVFVNGTECMVNFVGNDIFIAQAVGRLRKDVFYKSTGIGKYNSQFKASTYNQYFKAN
;
A
#
# COMPACT_ATOMS: atom_id res chain seq x y z
N MET A 1 14.22 -2.66 12.25
CA MET A 1 14.97 -1.73 11.38
C MET A 1 14.36 -1.77 10.00
N GLU A 2 13.55 -0.77 9.68
CA GLU A 2 13.12 -0.46 8.32
C GLU A 2 14.30 0.22 7.62
N ILE A 3 14.64 -0.21 6.41
CA ILE A 3 15.74 0.36 5.62
C ILE A 3 15.28 1.65 4.94
N LEU A 4 14.00 1.72 4.57
CA LEU A 4 13.37 2.85 3.89
C LEU A 4 12.49 3.67 4.85
N THR A 5 13.09 4.36 5.82
CA THR A 5 12.34 5.21 6.76
C THR A 5 12.05 6.60 6.17
N GLN A 6 10.88 7.17 6.53
CA GLN A 6 10.49 8.56 6.23
C GLN A 6 10.38 8.92 4.74
N ILE A 7 9.92 8.00 3.90
CA ILE A 7 9.65 8.28 2.49
C ILE A 7 8.25 8.87 2.33
N GLN A 8 8.18 10.06 1.74
CA GLN A 8 6.92 10.81 1.63
C GLN A 8 6.25 10.66 0.26
N ASN A 9 7.02 10.30 -0.77
CA ASN A 9 6.50 10.14 -2.12
C ASN A 9 7.27 9.09 -2.95
N CYS A 10 6.68 8.73 -4.08
CA CYS A 10 7.19 7.70 -4.99
C CYS A 10 8.56 8.06 -5.61
N GLU A 11 8.86 9.33 -5.84
CA GLU A 11 10.13 9.75 -6.45
C GLU A 11 11.30 9.56 -5.48
N GLN A 12 11.10 10.01 -4.23
CA GLN A 12 12.04 9.81 -3.14
C GLN A 12 12.29 8.31 -2.90
N LEU A 13 11.23 7.49 -2.94
CA LEU A 13 11.34 6.03 -2.85
C LEU A 13 12.30 5.47 -3.91
N LYS A 14 12.05 5.80 -5.19
CA LYS A 14 12.87 5.33 -6.32
C LYS A 14 14.31 5.80 -6.23
N LEU A 15 14.55 7.02 -5.73
CA LEU A 15 15.90 7.57 -5.60
C LEU A 15 16.69 6.82 -4.51
N ILE A 16 16.13 6.74 -3.30
CA ILE A 16 16.80 6.09 -2.16
C ILE A 16 17.01 4.60 -2.44
N TYR A 17 16.01 3.93 -3.00
CA TYR A 17 16.15 2.53 -3.41
C TYR A 17 17.31 2.33 -4.39
N ARG A 18 17.44 3.17 -5.43
CA ARG A 18 18.55 3.06 -6.39
C ARG A 18 19.92 3.20 -5.69
N GLN A 19 20.06 4.17 -4.79
CA GLN A 19 21.30 4.38 -4.04
C GLN A 19 21.66 3.18 -3.15
N LEU A 20 20.69 2.67 -2.39
CA LEU A 20 20.90 1.53 -1.49
C LEU A 20 21.08 0.22 -2.26
N ALA A 21 20.36 0.03 -3.38
CA ALA A 21 20.50 -1.13 -4.25
C ALA A 21 21.91 -1.20 -4.81
N MET A 22 22.50 -0.07 -5.23
CA MET A 22 23.90 -0.03 -5.67
C MET A 22 24.89 -0.37 -4.55
N LYS A 23 24.60 0.02 -3.31
CA LYS A 23 25.44 -0.25 -2.13
C LYS A 23 25.40 -1.72 -1.70
N TYR A 24 24.23 -2.34 -1.69
CA TYR A 24 24.04 -3.70 -1.19
C TYR A 24 24.03 -4.77 -2.29
N HIS A 25 24.18 -4.40 -3.56
CA HIS A 25 24.16 -5.38 -4.66
C HIS A 25 25.23 -6.48 -4.48
N PRO A 26 24.86 -7.77 -4.49
CA PRO A 26 25.81 -8.86 -4.26
C PRO A 26 26.95 -8.87 -5.29
N ASP A 27 26.65 -8.63 -6.57
CA ASP A 27 27.68 -8.56 -7.63
C ASP A 27 28.67 -7.39 -7.47
N LYS A 28 28.38 -6.43 -6.57
CA LYS A 28 29.27 -5.32 -6.21
C LYS A 28 29.94 -5.52 -4.85
N GLY A 29 29.91 -6.73 -4.30
CA GLY A 29 30.43 -7.07 -2.98
C GLY A 29 29.53 -6.64 -1.82
N GLY A 30 28.26 -6.33 -2.10
CA GLY A 30 27.26 -5.96 -1.09
C GLY A 30 26.59 -7.16 -0.41
N ASP A 31 25.88 -6.88 0.68
CA ASP A 31 25.17 -7.89 1.46
C ASP A 31 23.86 -8.34 0.77
N ALA A 32 23.84 -9.59 0.31
CA ALA A 32 22.71 -10.20 -0.35
C ALA A 32 21.43 -10.23 0.51
N GLN A 33 21.53 -10.45 1.83
CA GLN A 33 20.38 -10.47 2.73
C GLN A 33 19.78 -9.08 2.85
N MET A 34 20.63 -8.06 2.99
CA MET A 34 20.20 -6.66 2.99
C MET A 34 19.56 -6.25 1.66
N PHE A 35 20.10 -6.73 0.53
CA PHE A 35 19.52 -6.47 -0.80
C PHE A 35 18.15 -7.10 -0.99
N ILE A 36 17.96 -8.37 -0.57
CA ILE A 36 16.66 -9.05 -0.60
C ILE A 36 15.64 -8.28 0.24
N LYS A 37 16.02 -7.88 1.45
CA LYS A 37 15.16 -7.12 2.35
C LYS A 37 14.78 -5.75 1.77
N LEU A 38 15.76 -5.02 1.25
CA LEU A 38 15.54 -3.74 0.56
C LEU A 38 14.56 -3.88 -0.60
N ASN A 39 14.70 -4.92 -1.42
CA ASN A 39 13.80 -5.19 -2.54
C ASN A 39 12.37 -5.47 -2.07
N SER A 40 12.22 -6.19 -0.95
CA SER A 40 10.90 -6.46 -0.37
C SER A 40 10.23 -5.18 0.11
N GLU A 41 10.92 -4.39 0.94
CA GLU A 41 10.39 -3.11 1.46
C GLU A 41 10.06 -2.14 0.32
N TYR A 42 10.92 -2.05 -0.70
CA TYR A 42 10.67 -1.20 -1.87
C TYR A 42 9.40 -1.62 -2.61
N LYS A 43 9.19 -2.92 -2.85
CA LYS A 43 7.99 -3.42 -3.54
C LYS A 43 6.71 -3.06 -2.80
N GLU A 44 6.71 -3.21 -1.48
CA GLU A 44 5.55 -2.88 -0.63
C GLU A 44 5.26 -1.37 -0.65
N LEU A 45 6.25 -0.54 -0.39
CA LEU A 45 6.08 0.92 -0.39
C LEU A 45 5.72 1.45 -1.77
N PHE A 46 6.37 0.94 -2.83
CA PHE A 46 6.10 1.36 -4.20
C PHE A 46 4.67 1.06 -4.59
N ARG A 47 4.18 -0.10 -4.19
CA ARG A 47 2.80 -0.51 -4.40
C ARG A 47 1.81 0.37 -3.64
N HIS A 48 2.12 0.72 -2.40
CA HIS A 48 1.30 1.65 -1.62
C HIS A 48 1.19 3.02 -2.32
N PHE A 49 2.32 3.58 -2.79
CA PHE A 49 2.29 4.83 -3.55
C PHE A 49 1.56 4.71 -4.89
N GLU A 50 1.70 3.58 -5.59
CA GLU A 50 0.97 3.33 -6.84
C GLU A 50 -0.54 3.33 -6.59
N LEU A 51 -1.00 2.69 -5.52
CA LEU A 51 -2.42 2.67 -5.13
C LEU A 51 -2.92 4.06 -4.77
N ILE A 52 -2.16 4.84 -3.99
CA ILE A 52 -2.52 6.22 -3.67
C ILE A 52 -2.68 7.05 -4.95
N ALA A 53 -1.71 6.97 -5.86
CA ALA A 53 -1.71 7.74 -7.10
C ALA A 53 -2.84 7.35 -8.07
N LYS A 54 -3.18 6.05 -8.12
CA LYS A 54 -4.17 5.52 -9.07
C LYS A 54 -5.59 5.38 -8.50
N GLY A 55 -5.76 5.53 -7.20
CA GLY A 55 -7.04 5.40 -6.52
C GLY A 55 -7.55 3.96 -6.44
N LEU A 56 -8.75 3.82 -5.87
CA LEU A 56 -9.38 2.53 -5.59
C LEU A 56 -9.75 1.73 -6.86
N GLU A 57 -9.83 2.37 -8.02
CA GLU A 57 -10.03 1.69 -9.31
C GLU A 57 -8.96 0.65 -9.63
N ASN A 58 -7.75 0.88 -9.15
CA ASN A 58 -6.59 0.04 -9.41
C ASN A 58 -6.21 -0.86 -8.24
N VAL A 59 -7.10 -0.98 -7.26
CA VAL A 59 -6.90 -1.84 -6.08
C VAL A 59 -6.74 -3.30 -6.51
N ARG A 60 -5.87 -4.01 -5.80
CA ARG A 60 -5.54 -5.42 -6.03
C ARG A 60 -5.58 -6.18 -4.71
N VAL A 61 -5.69 -7.51 -4.80
CA VAL A 61 -5.59 -8.37 -3.62
C VAL A 61 -4.22 -8.18 -2.94
N GLY A 62 -4.24 -8.11 -1.60
CA GLY A 62 -3.08 -7.84 -0.76
C GLY A 62 -2.84 -6.36 -0.47
N ASP A 63 -3.50 -5.45 -1.18
CA ASP A 63 -3.36 -4.01 -0.91
C ASP A 63 -3.97 -3.64 0.44
N ILE A 64 -3.40 -2.62 1.10
CA ILE A 64 -3.97 -2.02 2.30
C ILE A 64 -4.75 -0.76 1.90
N VAL A 65 -6.00 -0.70 2.35
CA VAL A 65 -6.90 0.45 2.25
C VAL A 65 -7.37 0.85 3.65
N PHE A 66 -7.91 2.05 3.78
CA PHE A 66 -8.43 2.56 5.05
C PHE A 66 -9.93 2.68 4.99
N VAL A 67 -10.65 1.97 5.86
CA VAL A 67 -12.10 2.10 6.01
C VAL A 67 -12.39 2.94 7.24
N ASN A 68 -12.85 4.18 7.05
CA ASN A 68 -13.05 5.16 8.13
C ASN A 68 -11.82 5.27 9.06
N GLY A 69 -10.62 5.28 8.47
CA GLY A 69 -9.34 5.35 9.20
C GLY A 69 -8.83 4.03 9.78
N THR A 70 -9.58 2.93 9.67
CA THR A 70 -9.12 1.59 10.07
C THR A 70 -8.40 0.90 8.92
N GLU A 71 -7.20 0.36 9.16
CA GLU A 71 -6.47 -0.45 8.18
C GLU A 71 -7.21 -1.75 7.83
N CYS A 72 -7.40 -1.94 6.53
CA CYS A 72 -8.06 -3.10 5.97
C CYS A 72 -7.26 -3.68 4.81
N MET A 73 -7.11 -5.00 4.79
CA MET A 73 -6.49 -5.73 3.70
C MET A 73 -7.53 -6.13 2.66
N VAL A 74 -7.20 -5.92 1.39
CA VAL A 74 -8.04 -6.30 0.25
C VAL A 74 -7.88 -7.78 -0.03
N ASN A 75 -8.98 -8.53 0.09
CA ASN A 75 -9.00 -9.98 -0.07
C ASN A 75 -9.59 -10.43 -1.40
N PHE A 76 -10.38 -9.58 -2.04
CA PHE A 76 -11.02 -9.87 -3.32
C PHE A 76 -11.17 -8.58 -4.13
N VAL A 77 -11.03 -8.69 -5.44
CA VAL A 77 -11.25 -7.61 -6.40
C VAL A 77 -12.07 -8.14 -7.56
N GLY A 78 -13.23 -7.52 -7.78
CA GLY A 78 -14.05 -7.72 -8.98
C GLY A 78 -13.88 -6.56 -9.96
N ASN A 79 -14.77 -6.44 -10.95
CA ASN A 79 -14.72 -5.36 -11.93
C ASN A 79 -14.93 -4.00 -11.26
N ASP A 80 -16.08 -3.80 -10.61
CA ASP A 80 -16.48 -2.51 -10.02
C ASP A 80 -16.42 -2.48 -8.48
N ILE A 81 -16.03 -3.60 -7.86
CA ILE A 81 -16.03 -3.77 -6.41
C ILE A 81 -14.74 -4.39 -5.90
N PHE A 82 -14.49 -4.25 -4.61
CA PHE A 82 -13.51 -5.02 -3.86
C PHE A 82 -14.04 -5.37 -2.47
N ILE A 83 -13.42 -6.35 -1.81
CA ILE A 83 -13.72 -6.74 -0.42
C ILE A 83 -12.50 -6.46 0.43
N ALA A 84 -12.69 -5.72 1.51
CA ALA A 84 -11.64 -5.42 2.47
C ALA A 84 -11.99 -5.97 3.86
N GLN A 85 -10.98 -6.46 4.57
CA GLN A 85 -11.09 -7.01 5.92
C GLN A 85 -10.24 -6.19 6.88
N ALA A 86 -10.80 -5.76 8.01
CA ALA A 86 -10.02 -5.11 9.05
C ALA A 86 -8.92 -6.04 9.57
N VAL A 87 -7.68 -5.53 9.61
CA VAL A 87 -6.51 -6.32 10.04
C VAL A 87 -6.74 -6.83 11.47
N GLY A 88 -6.48 -8.11 11.70
CA GLY A 88 -6.70 -8.77 13.00
C GLY A 88 -8.16 -9.03 13.37
N ARG A 89 -9.13 -8.80 12.48
CA ARG A 89 -10.56 -9.05 12.72
C ARG A 89 -11.16 -9.92 11.62
N LEU A 90 -12.22 -10.65 11.91
CA LEU A 90 -12.94 -11.48 10.92
C LEU A 90 -13.85 -10.67 10.00
N ARG A 91 -14.19 -9.43 10.39
CA ARG A 91 -15.14 -8.58 9.68
C ARG A 91 -14.64 -8.17 8.30
N LYS A 92 -15.48 -8.37 7.28
CA LYS A 92 -15.25 -7.96 5.89
C LYS A 92 -16.41 -7.09 5.42
N ASP A 93 -16.12 -6.14 4.55
CA ASP A 93 -17.13 -5.29 3.90
C ASP A 93 -16.81 -5.16 2.39
N VAL A 94 -17.85 -4.91 1.60
CA VAL A 94 -17.77 -4.79 0.12
C VAL A 94 -17.86 -3.32 -0.26
N PHE A 95 -17.00 -2.86 -1.16
CA PHE A 95 -16.89 -1.46 -1.55
C PHE A 95 -16.92 -1.29 -3.06
N TYR A 96 -17.56 -0.23 -3.54
CA TYR A 96 -17.45 0.20 -4.94
C TYR A 96 -16.08 0.84 -5.18
N LYS A 97 -15.40 0.46 -6.27
CA LYS A 97 -14.10 1.04 -6.64
C LYS A 97 -14.19 2.52 -6.97
N SER A 98 -15.24 2.91 -7.69
CA SER A 98 -15.44 4.27 -8.18
C SER A 98 -15.64 5.31 -7.08
N THR A 99 -16.18 4.90 -5.94
CA THR A 99 -16.53 5.83 -4.84
C THR A 99 -15.89 5.48 -3.50
N GLY A 100 -15.41 4.25 -3.33
CA GLY A 100 -15.00 3.72 -2.03
C GLY A 100 -16.14 3.51 -1.04
N ILE A 101 -17.40 3.74 -1.42
CA ILE A 101 -18.55 3.60 -0.51
C ILE A 101 -18.91 2.12 -0.35
N GLY A 102 -19.22 1.72 0.89
CA GLY A 102 -19.70 0.39 1.22
C GLY A 102 -21.00 0.06 0.49
N LYS A 103 -21.02 -1.07 -0.24
CA LYS A 103 -22.15 -1.51 -1.07
C LYS A 103 -23.44 -1.71 -0.27
N TYR A 104 -23.32 -2.25 0.95
CA TYR A 104 -24.47 -2.56 1.82
C TYR A 104 -24.61 -1.59 2.99
N ASN A 105 -23.59 -0.78 3.28
CA ASN A 105 -23.63 0.23 4.32
C ASN A 105 -22.79 1.44 3.89
N SER A 106 -23.48 2.52 3.54
CA SER A 106 -22.87 3.76 3.04
C SER A 106 -22.11 4.55 4.11
N GLN A 107 -22.20 4.16 5.39
CA GLN A 107 -21.39 4.74 6.46
C GLN A 107 -19.93 4.31 6.37
N PHE A 108 -19.63 3.17 5.74
CA PHE A 108 -18.25 2.74 5.50
C PHE A 108 -17.71 3.35 4.22
N LYS A 109 -16.59 4.06 4.34
CA LYS A 109 -15.91 4.70 3.24
C LYS A 109 -14.47 4.24 3.24
N ALA A 110 -14.10 3.53 2.18
CA ALA A 110 -12.73 3.13 1.91
C ALA A 110 -11.97 4.29 1.23
N SER A 111 -10.68 4.44 1.55
CA SER A 111 -9.75 5.35 0.91
C SER A 111 -8.38 4.70 0.77
N THR A 112 -7.59 5.16 -0.20
CA THR A 112 -6.21 4.69 -0.43
C THR A 112 -5.21 5.33 0.53
N TYR A 113 -5.58 6.44 1.15
CA TYR A 113 -4.81 7.13 2.17
C TYR A 113 -5.54 7.08 3.51
N ASN A 114 -4.78 7.12 4.60
CA ASN A 114 -5.34 7.32 5.91
C ASN A 114 -5.77 8.79 6.03
N GLN A 115 -7.05 9.08 6.29
CA GLN A 115 -7.55 10.46 6.41
C GLN A 115 -6.82 11.29 7.48
N TYR A 116 -6.05 10.66 8.38
CA TYR A 116 -5.16 11.33 9.32
C TYR A 116 -3.96 12.05 8.68
N PHE A 117 -3.52 11.64 7.48
CA PHE A 117 -2.59 12.43 6.67
C PHE A 117 -3.37 13.39 5.79
N LYS A 118 -3.99 14.41 6.40
CA LYS A 118 -4.28 15.63 5.65
C LYS A 118 -2.93 16.24 5.29
N ALA A 119 -2.59 16.23 4.01
CA ALA A 119 -1.61 17.19 3.50
C ALA A 119 -2.20 18.58 3.79
N ASN A 120 -1.54 19.31 4.70
CA ASN A 120 -1.74 20.75 4.83
C ASN A 120 -1.18 21.44 3.59
#